data_AF-A0A937SU46-F1
#
_entry.id   AF-A0A937SU46-F1
#
_cell.length_a   1.000
_cell.length_b   1.000
_cell.length_c   1.000
_cell.angle_alpha   90.00
_cell.angle_beta   90.00
_cell.angle_gamma   90.00
#
_symmetry.space_group_name_H-M   'P 1'
#
loop_
_entity.id
_entity.type
_entity.pdbx_description
1 polymer ?
#
loop_
_entity_poly.entity_id
_entity_poly.type
_entity_poly.pdbx_seq_one_letter_code
_entity_poly.pdbx_strand_id
1 'polypeptide(L)'
;MQLTDIKIEIKQCILKNNLNSCLECGKCSAVCPMLDFYGEYVYLRSPRGVVERLSLAPDDIEEEEALWYCLTCQECTFFCPSGVEFQTFMMELRELLLERGHKKYAVFCHDCGEYLMPKKEFEYLQKNPDKGKLLGDLLAVCPRCKKTGYAEALHRVTPIYKRV
;
A
#
# COMPACT_ATOMS: atom_id res chain seq x y z
N MET A 1 -15.04 -22.21 -0.78
CA MET A 1 -14.72 -21.08 0.10
C MET A 1 -16.02 -20.34 0.35
N GLN A 2 -16.54 -20.34 1.58
CA GLN A 2 -17.63 -19.43 1.93
C GLN A 2 -17.04 -18.02 1.91
N LEU A 3 -17.47 -17.19 0.96
CA LEU A 3 -17.16 -15.77 0.98
C LEU A 3 -17.86 -15.19 2.22
N THR A 4 -17.08 -14.94 3.27
CA THR A 4 -17.54 -14.19 4.43
C THR A 4 -17.92 -12.78 4.00
N ASP A 5 -18.92 -12.20 4.67
CA ASP A 5 -19.35 -10.83 4.44
C ASP A 5 -18.14 -9.89 4.69
N ILE A 6 -17.77 -9.10 3.69
CA ILE A 6 -16.62 -8.18 3.74
C ILE A 6 -16.70 -7.25 4.95
N LYS A 7 -17.91 -6.91 5.41
CA LYS A 7 -18.13 -6.08 6.60
C LYS A 7 -17.65 -6.77 7.88
N ILE A 8 -17.74 -8.10 7.95
CA ILE A 8 -17.24 -8.88 9.09
C ILE A 8 -15.71 -8.85 9.10
N GLU A 9 -15.07 -9.08 7.96
CA GLU A 9 -13.61 -9.04 7.82
C GLU A 9 -13.06 -7.65 8.14
N ILE A 10 -13.72 -6.58 7.68
CA ILE A 10 -13.34 -5.20 8.03
C ILE A 10 -13.44 -4.96 9.53
N LYS A 11 -14.55 -5.37 10.16
CA LYS A 11 -14.69 -5.26 11.63
C LYS A 11 -13.60 -6.03 12.37
N GLN A 12 -13.21 -7.19 11.88
CA GLN A 12 -12.09 -7.95 12.44
C GLN A 12 -10.77 -7.20 12.26
N CYS A 13 -10.52 -6.60 11.10
CA CYS A 13 -9.33 -5.77 10.86
C CYS A 13 -9.29 -4.55 11.80
N ILE A 14 -10.43 -3.89 12.03
CA ILE A 14 -10.56 -2.74 12.95
C ILE A 14 -10.12 -3.15 14.37
N LEU A 15 -10.66 -4.25 14.89
CA LEU A 15 -10.35 -4.73 16.23
C LEU A 15 -8.90 -5.23 16.33
N LYS A 16 -8.43 -5.98 15.34
CA LYS A 16 -7.06 -6.53 15.27
C LYS A 16 -6.01 -5.43 15.30
N ASN A 17 -6.25 -4.32 14.61
CA ASN A 17 -5.32 -3.19 14.50
C ASN A 17 -5.58 -2.08 15.53
N ASN A 18 -6.42 -2.34 16.53
CA ASN A 18 -6.68 -1.46 17.67
C ASN A 18 -7.27 -0.08 17.29
N LEU A 19 -7.99 0.01 16.16
CA LEU A 19 -8.60 1.26 15.69
C LEU A 19 -9.64 1.81 16.67
N ASN A 20 -10.31 0.94 17.42
CA ASN A 20 -11.27 1.30 18.47
C ASN A 20 -10.65 2.04 19.67
N SER A 21 -9.32 2.11 19.76
CA SER A 21 -8.59 2.87 20.78
C SER A 21 -8.16 4.26 20.31
N CYS A 22 -8.55 4.66 19.09
CA CYS A 22 -8.23 5.99 18.55
C CYS A 22 -8.80 7.09 19.46
N LEU A 23 -7.93 7.99 19.91
CA LEU A 23 -8.29 9.15 20.75
C LEU A 23 -8.58 10.41 19.93
N GLU A 24 -8.65 10.30 18.60
CA GLU A 24 -8.97 11.44 17.72
C GLU A 24 -7.99 12.63 17.88
N CYS A 25 -6.73 12.35 18.27
CA CYS A 25 -5.74 13.40 18.58
C CYS A 25 -5.07 14.05 17.34
N GLY A 26 -5.17 13.43 16.16
CA GLY A 26 -4.65 13.98 14.90
C GLY A 26 -3.13 13.87 14.66
N LYS A 27 -2.34 13.31 15.59
CA LYS A 27 -0.88 13.15 15.40
C LYS A 27 -0.53 12.36 14.13
N CYS A 28 -1.27 11.29 13.84
CA CYS A 28 -1.06 10.47 12.65
C CYS A 28 -1.22 11.28 11.34
N SER A 29 -2.14 12.24 11.29
CA SER A 29 -2.31 13.12 10.13
C SER A 29 -1.18 14.15 10.03
N ALA A 30 -0.68 14.65 11.16
CA ALA A 30 0.39 15.63 11.19
C ALA A 30 1.75 15.08 10.72
N VAL A 31 2.05 13.80 11.01
CA VAL A 31 3.30 13.15 10.59
C VAL A 31 3.21 12.49 9.22
N CYS A 32 2.03 12.47 8.60
CA CYS A 32 1.84 11.72 7.36
C CYS A 32 2.47 12.47 6.17
N PRO A 33 3.41 11.84 5.43
CA PRO A 33 4.10 12.51 4.32
C PRO A 33 3.24 12.67 3.06
N MET A 34 1.97 12.24 3.08
CA MET A 34 1.09 12.33 1.91
C MET A 34 0.86 13.76 1.43
N LEU A 35 0.87 14.75 2.34
CA LEU A 35 0.79 16.16 1.93
C LEU A 35 2.00 16.54 1.07
N ASP A 36 3.21 16.25 1.53
CA ASP A 36 4.43 16.59 0.79
C ASP A 36 4.54 15.79 -0.50
N PHE A 37 4.08 14.53 -0.49
CA PHE A 37 4.12 13.65 -1.64
C PHE A 37 3.09 14.04 -2.70
N TYR A 38 1.81 14.22 -2.35
CA TYR A 38 0.74 14.50 -3.33
C TYR A 38 0.42 15.99 -3.51
N GLY A 39 0.99 16.87 -2.69
CA GLY A 39 0.86 18.32 -2.79
C GLY A 39 -0.46 18.90 -2.26
N GLU A 40 -1.36 18.06 -1.73
CA GLU A 40 -2.66 18.49 -1.21
C GLU A 40 -3.04 17.71 0.05
N TYR A 41 -3.50 18.43 1.08
CA TYR A 41 -4.10 17.81 2.25
C TYR A 41 -5.59 17.59 2.00
N VAL A 42 -6.00 16.32 1.98
CA VAL A 42 -7.41 15.93 1.96
C VAL A 42 -7.69 15.09 3.20
N TYR A 43 -8.57 15.58 4.07
CA TYR A 43 -8.90 14.91 5.33
C TYR A 43 -9.29 13.44 5.13
N LEU A 44 -10.13 13.18 4.14
CA LEU A 44 -10.59 11.82 3.82
C LEU A 44 -9.46 10.87 3.40
N ARG A 45 -8.34 11.40 2.90
CA ARG A 45 -7.16 10.61 2.55
C ARG A 45 -6.21 10.42 3.74
N SER A 46 -6.31 11.25 4.77
CA SER A 46 -5.46 11.17 5.96
C SER A 46 -5.67 9.86 6.72
N PRO A 47 -4.65 9.32 7.42
CA PRO A 47 -4.78 8.08 8.18
C PRO A 47 -5.92 8.14 9.20
N ARG A 48 -6.11 9.30 9.85
CA ARG A 48 -7.24 9.53 10.75
C ARG A 48 -8.58 9.49 10.02
N GLY A 49 -8.72 10.24 8.93
CA GLY A 49 -10.00 10.32 8.20
C GLY A 49 -10.42 8.99 7.57
N VAL A 50 -9.46 8.12 7.24
CA VAL A 50 -9.74 6.74 6.84
C VAL A 50 -10.24 5.91 8.02
N VAL A 51 -9.55 5.95 9.17
CA VAL A 51 -9.96 5.21 10.38
C VAL A 51 -11.35 5.65 10.86
N GLU A 52 -11.61 6.95 10.94
CA GLU A 52 -12.91 7.50 11.36
C GLU A 52 -14.04 6.98 10.45
N ARG A 53 -13.88 7.12 9.13
CA ARG A 53 -14.90 6.69 8.16
C ARG A 53 -15.19 5.20 8.28
N LEU A 54 -14.15 4.38 8.28
CA LEU A 54 -14.30 2.93 8.29
C LEU A 54 -14.83 2.40 9.64
N SER A 55 -14.59 3.12 10.72
CA SER A 55 -15.15 2.78 12.04
C SER A 55 -16.64 3.11 12.14
N LEU A 56 -17.11 4.15 11.43
CA LEU A 56 -18.51 4.59 11.46
C LEU A 56 -19.39 3.89 10.42
N ALA A 57 -18.91 3.81 9.18
CA ALA A 57 -19.64 3.26 8.04
C ALA A 57 -18.66 2.54 7.10
N PRO A 58 -18.42 1.22 7.29
CA PRO A 58 -17.55 0.43 6.40
C PRO A 58 -18.23 0.08 5.06
N ASP A 59 -19.33 0.74 4.71
CA ASP A 59 -20.04 0.54 3.45
C ASP A 59 -19.23 1.16 2.29
N ASP A 60 -19.36 0.59 1.08
CA ASP A 60 -18.72 1.08 -0.15
C ASP A 60 -17.16 1.14 -0.15
N ILE A 61 -16.51 0.33 0.71
CA ILE A 61 -15.05 0.14 0.77
C ILE A 61 -14.41 -0.14 -0.60
N GLU A 62 -15.15 -0.74 -1.52
CA GLU A 62 -14.69 -1.13 -2.86
C GLU A 62 -14.32 0.08 -3.73
N GLU A 63 -14.97 1.23 -3.48
CA GLU A 63 -14.69 2.50 -4.16
C GLU A 63 -13.75 3.41 -3.35
N GLU A 64 -13.24 2.93 -2.21
CA GLU A 64 -12.42 3.72 -1.30
C GLU A 64 -11.02 3.98 -1.86
N GLU A 65 -10.89 5.06 -2.64
CA GLU A 65 -9.61 5.49 -3.19
C GLU A 65 -8.62 5.91 -2.07
N ALA A 66 -9.10 6.39 -0.91
CA ALA A 66 -8.22 6.88 0.16
C ALA A 66 -7.23 5.82 0.65
N LEU A 67 -7.63 4.55 0.68
CA LEU A 67 -6.76 3.43 1.04
C LEU A 67 -5.52 3.37 0.14
N TRP A 68 -5.63 3.83 -1.11
CA TRP A 68 -4.59 3.75 -2.13
C TRP A 68 -3.69 4.99 -2.20
N TYR A 69 -3.91 6.00 -1.34
CA TYR A 69 -2.96 7.11 -1.17
C TYR A 69 -1.87 6.80 -0.13
N CYS A 70 -2.13 5.88 0.80
CA CYS A 70 -1.16 5.53 1.85
C CYS A 70 0.17 5.01 1.25
N LEU A 71 1.30 5.59 1.65
CA LEU A 71 2.63 5.14 1.19
C LEU A 71 3.18 3.96 1.98
N THR A 72 2.41 3.41 2.93
CA THR A 72 2.82 2.32 3.83
C THR A 72 4.15 2.60 4.57
N CYS A 73 4.43 3.86 4.90
CA CYS A 73 5.68 4.31 5.54
C CYS A 73 5.75 4.12 7.06
N GLN A 74 4.65 3.69 7.70
CA GLN A 74 4.56 3.40 9.15
C GLN A 74 4.65 4.60 10.13
N GLU A 75 4.90 5.83 9.66
CA GLU A 75 4.98 7.03 10.52
C GLU A 75 3.75 7.19 11.44
N CYS A 76 2.55 7.04 10.89
CA CYS A 76 1.30 7.17 11.64
C CYS A 76 1.15 6.12 12.76
N THR A 77 1.60 4.89 12.52
CA THR A 77 1.63 3.82 13.53
C THR A 77 2.63 4.18 14.63
N PHE A 78 3.85 4.55 14.25
CA PHE A 78 4.93 4.83 15.20
C PHE A 78 4.59 5.97 16.17
N PHE A 79 3.98 7.06 15.67
CA PHE A 79 3.62 8.21 16.49
C PHE A 79 2.27 8.10 17.21
N CYS A 80 1.53 6.99 17.03
CA CYS A 80 0.22 6.85 17.66
C CYS A 80 0.35 6.60 19.18
N PRO A 81 -0.13 7.51 20.04
CA PRO A 81 -0.05 7.31 21.49
C PRO A 81 -0.98 6.20 22.01
N SER A 82 -2.00 5.83 21.22
CA SER A 82 -2.96 4.79 21.58
C SER A 82 -2.59 3.39 21.04
N GLY A 83 -1.49 3.28 20.29
CA GLY A 83 -1.08 2.03 19.66
C GLY A 83 -2.03 1.56 18.56
N VAL A 84 -2.50 2.48 17.70
CA VAL A 84 -3.26 2.11 16.49
C VAL A 84 -2.29 1.68 15.39
N GLU A 85 -2.50 0.50 14.82
CA GLU A 85 -1.67 -0.11 13.78
C GLU A 85 -2.13 0.31 12.36
N PHE A 86 -2.01 1.60 12.05
CA PHE A 86 -2.51 2.18 10.78
C PHE A 86 -1.93 1.52 9.53
N GLN A 87 -0.61 1.29 9.47
CA GLN A 87 0.04 0.73 8.29
C GLN A 87 -0.45 -0.70 8.01
N THR A 88 -0.44 -1.55 9.03
CA THR A 88 -0.90 -2.95 8.94
C THR A 88 -2.36 -3.00 8.50
N PHE A 89 -3.22 -2.19 9.11
CA PHE A 89 -4.62 -2.06 8.72
C PHE A 89 -4.80 -1.70 7.23
N MET A 90 -4.03 -0.72 6.73
CA MET A 90 -4.08 -0.32 5.32
C MET A 90 -3.64 -1.44 4.37
N MET A 91 -2.61 -2.21 4.75
CA MET A 91 -2.11 -3.33 3.94
C MET A 91 -3.13 -4.48 3.91
N GLU A 92 -3.68 -4.86 5.06
CA GLU A 92 -4.68 -5.92 5.18
C GLU A 92 -5.95 -5.60 4.38
N LEU A 93 -6.43 -4.35 4.44
CA LEU A 93 -7.59 -3.95 3.63
C LEU A 93 -7.30 -3.96 2.13
N ARG A 94 -6.10 -3.56 1.70
CA ARG A 94 -5.74 -3.66 0.28
C ARG A 94 -5.69 -5.11 -0.17
N GLU A 95 -5.09 -6.00 0.60
CA GLU A 95 -5.05 -7.43 0.32
C GLU A 95 -6.46 -8.01 0.19
N LEU A 96 -7.32 -7.73 1.16
CA LEU A 96 -8.73 -8.10 1.19
C LEU A 96 -9.50 -7.67 -0.08
N LEU A 97 -9.27 -6.43 -0.53
CA LEU A 97 -9.87 -5.86 -1.73
C LEU A 97 -9.31 -6.51 -3.01
N LEU A 98 -8.00 -6.76 -3.05
CA LEU A 98 -7.34 -7.39 -4.20
C LEU A 98 -7.78 -8.84 -4.41
N GLU A 99 -7.94 -9.60 -3.33
CA GLU A 99 -8.48 -10.97 -3.34
C GLU A 99 -9.90 -11.04 -3.92
N ARG A 100 -10.69 -9.99 -3.70
CA ARG A 100 -12.04 -9.83 -4.25
C ARG A 100 -12.09 -9.24 -5.66
N GLY A 101 -10.94 -8.90 -6.24
CA GLY A 101 -10.83 -8.40 -7.60
C GLY A 101 -10.89 -6.88 -7.75
N HIS A 102 -10.89 -6.11 -6.66
CA HIS A 102 -10.85 -4.64 -6.70
C HIS A 102 -9.44 -4.15 -7.04
N LYS A 103 -9.10 -4.16 -8.32
CA LYS A 103 -7.74 -3.87 -8.83
C LYS A 103 -7.59 -2.46 -9.42
N LYS A 104 -8.66 -1.64 -9.43
CA LYS A 104 -8.74 -0.32 -10.09
C LYS A 104 -7.58 0.62 -9.76
N TYR A 105 -7.14 0.60 -8.49
CA TYR A 105 -6.13 1.51 -7.95
C TYR A 105 -4.78 0.83 -7.68
N ALA A 106 -4.59 -0.40 -8.18
CA ALA A 106 -3.39 -1.19 -7.95
C ALA A 106 -2.51 -1.25 -9.20
N VAL A 107 -1.20 -1.27 -8.98
CA VAL A 107 -0.19 -1.61 -10.00
C VAL A 107 0.40 -2.97 -9.65
N PHE A 108 0.59 -3.80 -10.67
CA PHE A 108 1.08 -5.16 -10.54
C PHE A 108 2.43 -5.31 -11.24
N CYS A 109 3.25 -6.23 -10.73
CA CYS A 109 4.50 -6.62 -11.34
C CYS A 109 4.25 -7.18 -12.75
N HIS A 110 5.00 -6.68 -13.74
CA HIS A 110 4.93 -7.17 -15.12
C HIS A 110 5.25 -8.67 -15.23
N ASP A 111 6.23 -9.15 -14.46
CA ASP A 111 6.76 -10.51 -14.61
C ASP A 111 5.92 -11.57 -13.90
N CYS A 112 5.41 -11.28 -12.69
CA CYS A 112 4.74 -12.28 -11.85
C CYS A 112 3.31 -11.92 -11.46
N GLY A 113 2.80 -10.74 -11.82
CA GLY A 113 1.43 -10.31 -11.52
C GLY A 113 1.14 -10.01 -10.04
N GLU A 114 2.15 -10.05 -9.17
CA GLU A 114 2.02 -9.66 -7.76
C GLU A 114 1.67 -8.19 -7.63
N TYR A 115 0.91 -7.84 -6.59
CA TYR A 115 0.71 -6.44 -6.23
C TYR A 115 2.05 -5.78 -5.93
N LEU A 116 2.27 -4.60 -6.50
CA LEU A 116 3.51 -3.86 -6.35
C LEU A 116 3.32 -2.64 -5.46
N MET A 117 2.39 -1.75 -5.85
CA MET A 117 2.15 -0.48 -5.18
C MET A 117 0.82 0.14 -5.67
N PRO A 118 0.32 1.20 -5.02
CA PRO A 118 -0.81 1.94 -5.52
C PRO A 118 -0.52 2.65 -6.85
N LYS A 119 -1.56 2.80 -7.67
CA LYS A 119 -1.49 3.47 -8.97
C LYS A 119 -1.10 4.94 -8.87
N LYS A 120 -1.62 5.66 -7.86
CA LYS A 120 -1.29 7.08 -7.65
C LYS A 120 0.17 7.29 -7.28
N GLU A 121 0.74 6.38 -6.48
CA GLU A 121 2.15 6.38 -6.15
C GLU A 121 3.01 6.17 -7.40
N PHE A 122 2.68 5.16 -8.20
CA PHE A 122 3.35 4.89 -9.47
C PHE A 122 3.29 6.08 -10.44
N GLU A 123 2.11 6.68 -10.63
CA GLU A 123 1.92 7.87 -11.48
C GLU A 123 2.75 9.06 -11.01
N TYR A 124 2.86 9.26 -9.69
CA TYR A 124 3.67 10.34 -9.11
C TYR A 124 5.17 10.10 -9.37
N LEU A 125 5.65 8.88 -9.14
CA LEU A 125 7.06 8.53 -9.31
C LEU A 125 7.51 8.65 -10.78
N GLN A 126 6.62 8.39 -11.75
CA GLN A 126 6.92 8.56 -13.18
C GLN A 126 7.02 10.03 -13.61
N LYS A 127 6.23 10.94 -13.01
CA LYS A 127 6.11 12.35 -13.43
C LYS A 127 7.24 13.26 -12.94
N ASN A 128 8.11 12.80 -12.04
CA ASN A 128 9.18 13.60 -11.43
C ASN A 128 10.57 13.16 -11.96
N PRO A 129 10.98 13.61 -13.17
CA PRO A 129 12.13 13.10 -13.91
C PRO A 129 13.51 13.38 -13.29
N ASP A 130 13.63 14.33 -12.37
CA ASP A 130 14.86 14.53 -11.57
C ASP A 130 15.20 13.31 -10.70
N LYS A 131 14.21 12.40 -10.50
CA LYS A 131 14.35 11.06 -9.92
C LYS A 131 14.00 9.93 -10.91
N GLY A 132 13.60 10.25 -12.14
CA GLY A 132 12.76 9.38 -12.99
C GLY A 132 13.40 8.72 -14.21
N LYS A 133 14.58 9.13 -14.68
CA LYS A 133 15.21 8.46 -15.86
C LYS A 133 15.75 7.05 -15.57
N LEU A 134 16.07 6.76 -14.30
CA LEU A 134 16.50 5.43 -13.84
C LEU A 134 15.33 4.56 -13.33
N LEU A 135 14.15 5.14 -13.13
CA LEU A 135 13.10 4.54 -12.31
C LEU A 135 12.10 3.71 -13.12
N GLY A 136 11.91 3.98 -14.42
CA GLY A 136 10.90 3.31 -15.25
C GLY A 136 10.94 1.77 -15.16
N ASP A 137 12.09 1.17 -15.47
CA ASP A 137 12.28 -0.28 -15.38
C ASP A 137 12.28 -0.78 -13.92
N LEU A 138 12.67 0.10 -12.98
CA LEU A 138 12.61 -0.20 -11.55
C LEU A 138 11.19 -0.17 -10.99
N LEU A 139 10.22 0.47 -11.64
CA LEU A 139 8.85 0.55 -11.14
C LEU A 139 7.92 -0.49 -11.76
N ALA A 140 8.32 -1.15 -12.84
CA ALA A 140 7.49 -2.15 -13.51
C ALA A 140 7.64 -3.57 -12.93
N VAL A 141 8.71 -3.84 -12.18
CA VAL A 141 9.08 -5.18 -11.71
C VAL A 141 9.27 -5.19 -10.19
N CYS A 142 8.72 -6.19 -9.50
CA CYS A 142 8.84 -6.30 -8.04
C CYS A 142 10.26 -6.67 -7.58
N PRO A 143 10.63 -6.40 -6.31
CA PRO A 143 11.97 -6.71 -5.78
C PRO A 143 12.38 -8.18 -5.96
N ARG A 144 11.41 -9.11 -5.84
CA ARG A 144 11.65 -10.55 -6.03
C ARG A 144 12.06 -10.85 -7.47
N CYS A 145 11.29 -10.40 -8.46
CA CYS A 145 11.58 -10.63 -9.87
C CYS A 145 12.86 -9.94 -10.33
N LYS A 146 13.16 -8.73 -9.81
CA LYS A 146 14.47 -8.08 -10.05
C LYS A 146 15.64 -8.92 -9.58
N LYS A 147 15.53 -9.53 -8.38
CA LYS A 147 16.57 -10.41 -7.84
C LYS A 147 16.78 -11.64 -8.74
N THR A 148 15.70 -12.23 -9.24
CA THR A 148 15.76 -13.33 -10.22
C THR A 148 16.43 -12.88 -11.52
N GLY A 149 16.02 -11.75 -12.09
CA GLY A 149 16.62 -11.21 -13.31
C GLY A 149 18.12 -10.90 -13.15
N TYR A 150 18.54 -10.39 -12.00
CA TYR A 150 19.95 -10.20 -11.68
C TYR A 150 20.72 -11.53 -11.62
N ALA A 151 20.16 -12.56 -10.98
CA ALA A 151 20.78 -13.89 -10.93
C ALA A 151 20.93 -14.50 -12.34
N GLU A 152 19.90 -14.39 -13.18
CA GLU A 152 19.98 -14.83 -14.58
C GLU A 152 21.04 -14.08 -15.38
N ALA A 153 21.15 -12.76 -15.19
CA ALA A 153 22.18 -11.95 -15.84
C ALA A 153 23.59 -12.43 -15.44
N LEU A 154 23.81 -12.72 -14.16
CA LEU A 154 25.07 -13.30 -13.68
C LEU A 154 25.38 -14.65 -14.35
N HIS A 155 24.40 -15.54 -14.47
CA HIS A 155 24.59 -16.83 -15.15
C HIS A 155 24.95 -16.68 -16.65
N ARG A 156 24.47 -15.62 -17.31
CA ARG A 156 24.81 -15.35 -18.72
C ARG A 156 26.25 -14.84 -18.89
N VAL A 157 26.75 -14.02 -17.97
CA VAL A 157 28.08 -13.39 -18.07
C VAL A 157 29.20 -14.18 -17.39
N THR A 158 28.87 -15.09 -16.47
CA THR A 158 29.84 -16.01 -15.86
C THR A 158 29.65 -17.43 -16.40
N PRO A 159 30.52 -17.92 -17.30
CA PRO A 159 30.41 -19.27 -17.88
C PRO A 159 30.72 -20.41 -16.89
N ILE A 160 30.77 -20.13 -15.59
CA ILE A 160 31.22 -21.05 -14.53
C ILE A 160 30.24 -22.22 -14.32
N TYR A 161 28.98 -22.10 -14.77
CA TYR A 161 27.96 -23.17 -14.66
C TYR A 161 27.56 -23.80 -16.00
N LYS A 162 28.43 -23.81 -17.02
CA LYS A 162 28.26 -24.67 -18.22
C LYS A 162 28.82 -26.09 -18.05
N ARG A 163 29.21 -26.49 -16.84
CA ARG A 163 29.69 -27.84 -16.51
C ARG A 163 29.06 -28.35 -15.23
N VAL A 164 27.81 -28.81 -15.29
CA VAL A 164 27.40 -30.17 -14.88
C VAL A 164 26.15 -30.53 -15.68
#